data_AF-A0A428NFY7-F1
#
_entry.id   AF-A0A428NFY7-F1
#
_cell.length_a   1.000
_cell.length_b   1.000
_cell.length_c   1.000
_cell.angle_alpha   90.00
_cell.angle_beta   90.00
_cell.angle_gamma   90.00
#
_symmetry.space_group_name_H-M   'P 1'
#
loop_
_entity.id
_entity.type
_entity.pdbx_description
1 polymer ?
#
loop_
_entity_poly.entity_id
_entity_poly.type
_entity_poly.pdbx_seq_one_letter_code
_entity_poly.pdbx_strand_id
1 'polypeptide(L)'
;MIELVSPGALLVPRAAGDRLPGGAQNDQGIGVVSFLTAVGSGSVIFLIQFLLFLFLRNYLARIFKSKLYLAPPHERPERQRYGFVTTVKWLWNVRDEDTIKRCGLDAYFFLRYLQTLLAIFFPIAVVVIPVLVPLNYIGGRGSQLNSDGGGNSTGGRPDRTTGLDTLAWGNVRPTSTHRYWAHLSLSVVAVAWVCFIFFHELKRYVEVRQSYLTSADHRAKPSARTILVNSIPASLCSREKLRDLFFLFPGGVKNVWVNRDLSSLAEKIDRRDAIHRKLEQAETLLIKATQRAWRKAGKPVLRPDGVLEVATS
;
A
#
# COMPACT_ATOMS: atom_id res chain seq x y z
N MET A 1 45.71 -32.08 -15.74
CA MET A 1 44.64 -33.10 -15.92
C MET A 1 43.31 -32.35 -15.82
N ILE A 2 42.90 -31.77 -16.95
CA ILE A 2 41.73 -32.19 -17.78
C ILE A 2 40.42 -31.59 -17.23
N GLU A 3 39.83 -30.72 -18.05
CA GLU A 3 38.49 -30.13 -17.91
C GLU A 3 37.37 -31.18 -17.82
N LEU A 4 36.21 -30.79 -17.25
CA LEU A 4 34.88 -30.98 -17.88
C LEU A 4 33.74 -30.26 -17.11
N VAL A 5 33.28 -29.15 -17.68
CA VAL A 5 31.89 -28.76 -18.05
C VAL A 5 30.70 -29.10 -17.13
N SER A 6 29.90 -28.06 -16.79
CA SER A 6 28.41 -28.10 -16.76
C SER A 6 27.80 -26.67 -16.66
N PRO A 7 26.48 -26.46 -16.93
CA PRO A 7 26.05 -25.68 -18.11
C PRO A 7 25.11 -24.50 -17.80
N GLY A 8 24.93 -23.62 -18.79
CA GLY A 8 23.64 -22.96 -19.04
C GLY A 8 23.15 -21.90 -18.04
N ALA A 9 23.91 -20.82 -17.84
CA ALA A 9 23.33 -19.57 -17.36
C ALA A 9 22.77 -18.79 -18.57
N LEU A 10 21.44 -18.80 -18.70
CA LEU A 10 20.68 -18.01 -19.66
C LEU A 10 20.92 -16.52 -19.35
N LEU A 11 21.91 -15.92 -20.02
CA LEU A 11 22.15 -14.48 -19.99
C LEU A 11 20.99 -13.79 -20.70
N VAL A 12 19.99 -13.38 -19.92
CA VAL A 12 19.05 -12.34 -20.33
C VAL A 12 19.89 -11.12 -20.70
N PRO A 13 19.83 -10.61 -21.95
CA PRO A 13 20.52 -9.37 -22.27
C PRO A 13 19.91 -8.26 -21.43
N ARG A 14 20.64 -7.87 -20.38
CA ARG A 14 20.38 -6.63 -19.66
C ARG A 14 20.55 -5.53 -20.69
N ALA A 15 19.47 -4.85 -21.04
CA ALA A 15 19.51 -3.70 -21.94
C ALA A 15 20.59 -2.74 -21.44
N ALA A 16 21.75 -2.77 -22.11
CA ALA A 16 22.81 -1.82 -21.92
C ALA A 16 22.26 -0.50 -22.48
N GLY A 17 21.78 0.35 -21.58
CA GLY A 17 21.55 1.74 -21.92
C GLY A 17 22.93 2.36 -22.15
N ASP A 18 23.31 2.53 -23.42
CA ASP A 18 24.42 3.39 -23.84
C ASP A 18 24.10 4.85 -23.48
N ARG A 19 24.21 5.16 -22.18
CA ARG A 19 24.02 6.51 -21.65
C ARG A 19 25.34 6.98 -21.08
N LEU A 20 26.10 7.69 -21.91
CA LEU A 20 27.25 8.47 -21.46
C LEU A 20 26.77 9.56 -20.48
N PRO A 21 27.55 9.88 -19.42
CA PRO A 21 27.23 11.00 -18.55
C PRO A 21 27.27 12.30 -19.36
N GLY A 22 26.12 12.97 -19.49
CA GLY A 22 25.94 14.15 -20.35
C GLY A 22 24.91 13.99 -21.48
N GLY A 23 24.44 12.77 -21.76
CA GLY A 23 23.43 12.51 -22.81
C GLY A 23 22.08 13.23 -22.61
N ALA A 24 21.78 13.68 -21.38
CA ALA A 24 20.56 14.41 -21.06
C ALA A 24 20.47 15.80 -21.72
N GLN A 25 21.58 16.39 -22.17
CA GLN A 25 21.57 17.67 -22.90
C GLN A 25 21.07 17.54 -24.35
N ASN A 26 21.13 16.32 -24.92
CA ASN A 26 20.69 16.04 -26.28
C ASN A 26 19.26 15.47 -26.35
N ASP A 27 18.65 15.19 -25.19
CA ASP A 27 17.28 14.70 -25.12
C ASP A 27 16.32 15.89 -25.34
N GLN A 28 15.45 15.77 -26.35
CA GLN A 28 14.38 16.73 -26.55
C GLN A 28 13.25 16.49 -25.53
N GLY A 29 12.66 17.57 -25.03
CA GLY A 29 11.53 17.50 -24.10
C GLY A 29 10.36 16.69 -24.66
N ILE A 30 9.73 15.89 -23.79
CA ILE A 30 8.55 15.08 -24.12
C ILE A 30 7.45 16.01 -24.66
N GLY A 31 6.91 15.68 -25.83
CA GLY A 31 5.80 16.42 -26.43
C GLY A 31 4.51 16.25 -25.62
N VAL A 32 3.66 17.27 -25.62
CA VAL A 32 2.36 17.23 -24.92
C VAL A 32 1.50 16.07 -25.41
N VAL A 33 1.52 15.76 -26.71
CA VAL A 33 0.78 14.62 -27.28
C VAL A 33 1.25 13.29 -26.69
N SER A 34 2.56 13.06 -26.59
CA SER A 34 3.13 11.84 -25.99
C SER A 34 2.79 11.71 -24.50
N PHE A 35 2.76 12.84 -23.78
CA PHE A 35 2.32 12.86 -22.38
C PHE A 35 0.84 12.52 -22.24
N LEU A 36 -0.05 13.14 -23.04
CA LEU A 36 -1.48 12.84 -23.00
C LEU A 36 -1.79 11.40 -23.43
N THR A 37 -1.07 10.84 -24.40
CA THR A 37 -1.25 9.43 -24.79
C THR A 37 -0.78 8.48 -23.69
N ALA A 38 0.31 8.78 -22.98
CA ALA A 38 0.75 8.01 -21.83
C ALA A 38 -0.24 8.08 -20.65
N VAL A 39 -0.73 9.28 -20.31
CA VAL A 39 -1.74 9.47 -19.25
C VAL A 39 -3.06 8.80 -19.63
N GLY A 40 -3.50 8.94 -20.89
CA GLY A 40 -4.72 8.33 -21.41
C GLY A 40 -4.66 6.81 -21.38
N SER A 41 -3.59 6.21 -21.92
CA SER A 41 -3.41 4.75 -21.90
C SER A 41 -3.31 4.19 -20.48
N GLY A 42 -2.56 4.86 -19.59
CA GLY A 42 -2.48 4.49 -18.17
C GLY A 42 -3.84 4.57 -17.47
N SER A 43 -4.63 5.61 -17.75
CA SER A 43 -5.98 5.78 -17.18
C SER A 43 -6.95 4.70 -17.65
N VAL A 44 -6.86 4.27 -18.91
CA VAL A 44 -7.68 3.17 -19.45
C VAL A 44 -7.34 1.86 -18.75
N ILE A 45 -6.05 1.54 -18.62
CA ILE A 45 -5.61 0.32 -17.92
C ILE A 45 -6.07 0.35 -16.46
N PHE A 46 -5.91 1.49 -15.78
CA PHE A 46 -6.38 1.68 -14.42
C PHE A 46 -7.89 1.45 -14.30
N LEU A 47 -8.69 2.01 -15.21
CA LEU A 47 -10.14 1.86 -15.20
C LEU A 47 -10.55 0.39 -15.38
N ILE A 48 -9.91 -0.32 -16.33
CA ILE A 48 -10.17 -1.76 -16.54
C ILE A 48 -9.84 -2.56 -15.29
N GLN A 49 -8.66 -2.35 -14.70
CA GLN A 49 -8.24 -3.04 -13.47
C GLN A 49 -9.16 -2.71 -12.28
N PHE A 50 -9.59 -1.46 -12.16
CA PHE A 50 -10.49 -1.00 -11.12
C PHE A 50 -11.89 -1.62 -11.25
N LEU A 51 -12.44 -1.66 -12.47
CA LEU A 51 -13.73 -2.31 -12.73
C LEU A 51 -13.66 -3.82 -12.47
N LEU A 52 -12.57 -4.47 -12.92
CA LEU A 52 -12.32 -5.88 -12.62
C LEU A 52 -12.24 -6.11 -11.11
N PHE A 53 -11.55 -5.25 -10.36
CA PHE A 53 -11.49 -5.31 -8.91
C PHE A 53 -12.88 -5.15 -8.27
N LEU A 54 -13.71 -4.20 -8.72
CA LEU A 54 -15.07 -4.02 -8.19
C LEU A 54 -15.95 -5.26 -8.44
N PHE A 55 -15.83 -5.86 -9.62
CA PHE A 55 -16.50 -7.11 -9.96
C PHE A 55 -16.02 -8.25 -9.05
N LEU A 56 -14.71 -8.43 -8.93
CA LEU A 56 -14.11 -9.50 -8.14
C LEU A 56 -14.34 -9.32 -6.63
N ARG A 57 -14.41 -8.08 -6.14
CA ARG A 57 -14.77 -7.73 -4.75
C ARG A 57 -16.17 -8.20 -4.38
N ASN A 58 -17.11 -8.16 -5.34
CA ASN A 58 -18.47 -8.63 -5.11
C ASN A 58 -18.59 -10.15 -5.32
N TYR A 59 -17.90 -10.72 -6.31
CA TYR A 59 -17.91 -12.18 -6.56
C TYR A 59 -17.18 -12.96 -5.46
N LEU A 60 -16.00 -12.51 -5.04
CA LEU A 60 -15.17 -13.12 -3.99
C LEU A 60 -15.32 -12.39 -2.65
N ALA A 61 -16.54 -12.07 -2.26
CA ALA A 61 -16.83 -11.32 -1.03
C ALA A 61 -16.23 -11.96 0.24
N ARG A 62 -16.07 -13.29 0.27
CA ARG A 62 -15.44 -14.01 1.39
C ARG A 62 -13.96 -13.67 1.59
N ILE A 63 -13.22 -13.42 0.50
CA ILE A 63 -11.79 -13.10 0.55
C ILE A 63 -11.61 -11.59 0.79
N PHE A 64 -12.28 -10.76 0.00
CA PHE A 64 -12.13 -9.30 0.06
C PHE A 64 -12.84 -8.63 1.24
N LYS A 65 -13.86 -9.27 1.83
CA LYS A 65 -14.59 -8.79 3.01
C LYS A 65 -14.41 -9.75 4.18
N SER A 66 -13.19 -10.25 4.40
CA SER A 66 -12.90 -11.23 5.45
C SER A 66 -13.39 -10.79 6.84
N LYS A 67 -13.14 -9.53 7.22
CA LYS A 67 -13.61 -8.94 8.49
C LYS A 67 -15.14 -8.83 8.62
N LEU A 68 -15.89 -8.89 7.52
CA LEU A 68 -17.35 -8.88 7.57
C LEU A 68 -17.92 -10.29 7.86
N TYR A 69 -17.25 -11.34 7.40
CA TYR A 69 -17.75 -12.71 7.49
C TYR A 69 -17.08 -13.54 8.60
N LEU A 70 -15.78 -13.35 8.85
CA LEU A 70 -15.01 -14.14 9.82
C LEU A 70 -15.02 -13.52 11.22
N ALA A 71 -15.29 -12.21 11.36
CA ALA A 71 -15.33 -11.57 12.66
C ALA A 71 -16.56 -12.03 13.49
N PRO A 72 -16.45 -12.07 14.82
CA PRO A 72 -17.57 -12.30 15.72
C PRO A 72 -18.73 -11.32 15.45
N PRO A 73 -20.02 -11.71 15.62
CA PRO A 73 -21.16 -10.87 15.26
C PRO A 73 -21.18 -9.46 15.85
N HIS A 74 -20.58 -9.26 17.03
CA HIS A 74 -20.50 -7.97 17.72
C HIS A 74 -19.38 -7.05 17.21
N GLU A 75 -18.41 -7.58 16.46
CA GLU A 75 -17.31 -6.81 15.85
C GLU A 75 -17.53 -6.58 14.35
N ARG A 76 -18.60 -7.15 13.77
CA ARG A 76 -18.90 -7.01 12.35
C ARG A 76 -19.28 -5.56 12.05
N PRO A 77 -18.63 -4.92 11.07
CA PRO A 77 -19.06 -3.61 10.62
C PRO A 77 -20.48 -3.70 10.05
N GLU A 78 -21.27 -2.64 10.24
CA GLU A 78 -22.62 -2.53 9.68
C GLU A 78 -22.59 -2.84 8.18
N ARG A 79 -23.54 -3.66 7.72
CA ARG A 79 -23.60 -4.09 6.32
C ARG A 79 -23.74 -2.87 5.43
N GLN A 80 -22.72 -2.59 4.62
CA GLN A 80 -22.73 -1.49 3.67
C GLN A 80 -23.93 -1.63 2.72
N ARG A 81 -24.75 -0.58 2.62
CA ARG A 81 -25.81 -0.46 1.60
C ARG A 81 -25.18 -0.43 0.21
N TYR A 82 -25.75 -1.16 -0.74
CA TYR A 82 -25.24 -1.29 -2.11
C TYR A 82 -25.21 0.07 -2.83
N GLY A 83 -24.08 0.40 -3.49
CA GLY A 83 -23.91 1.59 -4.33
C GLY A 83 -22.53 2.27 -4.22
N PHE A 84 -21.95 2.71 -5.34
CA PHE A 84 -20.67 3.43 -5.35
C PHE A 84 -20.78 4.78 -4.63
N VAL A 85 -21.80 5.58 -4.97
CA VAL A 85 -22.04 6.91 -4.38
C VAL A 85 -22.33 6.82 -2.89
N THR A 86 -23.11 5.83 -2.45
CA THR A 86 -23.39 5.60 -1.03
C THR A 86 -22.13 5.15 -0.27
N THR A 87 -21.27 4.34 -0.90
CA THR A 87 -19.97 3.94 -0.32
C THR A 87 -19.03 5.14 -0.16
N VAL A 88 -18.94 6.02 -1.17
CA VAL A 88 -18.10 7.22 -1.12
C VAL A 88 -18.62 8.21 -0.09
N LYS A 89 -19.94 8.46 -0.08
CA LYS A 89 -20.58 9.33 0.93
C LYS A 89 -20.39 8.80 2.35
N TRP A 90 -20.52 7.49 2.52
CA TRP A 90 -20.25 6.85 3.81
C TRP A 90 -18.79 7.02 4.21
N LEU A 91 -17.84 6.77 3.30
CA LEU A 91 -16.41 6.91 3.55
C LEU A 91 -16.04 8.34 3.96
N TRP A 92 -16.66 9.34 3.33
CA TRP A 92 -16.45 10.75 3.66
C TRP A 92 -16.99 11.13 5.05
N ASN A 93 -18.07 10.48 5.49
CA ASN A 93 -18.72 10.75 6.77
C ASN A 93 -18.21 9.88 7.92
N VAL A 94 -17.19 9.04 7.72
CA VAL A 94 -16.61 8.23 8.81
C VAL A 94 -15.90 9.15 9.79
N ARG A 95 -16.22 9.03 11.09
CA ARG A 95 -15.55 9.78 12.14
C ARG A 95 -14.16 9.19 12.43
N ASP A 96 -13.20 10.05 12.74
CA ASP A 96 -11.83 9.67 13.12
C ASP A 96 -11.81 8.65 14.27
N GLU A 97 -12.62 8.85 15.30
CA GLU A 97 -12.73 7.95 16.46
C GLU A 97 -13.16 6.53 16.09
N ASP A 98 -14.09 6.41 15.14
CA ASP A 98 -14.63 5.13 14.71
C ASP A 98 -13.58 4.37 13.87
N THR A 99 -12.74 5.10 13.15
CA THR A 99 -11.58 4.55 12.42
C THR A 99 -10.54 3.99 13.39
N ILE A 100 -10.21 4.73 14.45
CA ILE A 100 -9.24 4.28 15.47
C ILE A 100 -9.73 3.00 16.16
N LYS A 101 -11.02 2.94 16.52
CA LYS A 101 -11.61 1.76 17.20
C LYS A 101 -11.64 0.52 16.30
N ARG A 102 -11.97 0.66 15.01
CA ARG A 102 -12.17 -0.48 14.09
C ARG A 102 -10.90 -0.93 13.36
N CYS A 103 -10.06 0.02 12.95
CA CYS A 103 -8.89 -0.24 12.13
C CYS A 103 -7.57 -0.13 12.93
N GLY A 104 -7.61 0.46 14.11
CA GLY A 104 -6.44 0.72 14.94
C GLY A 104 -5.85 2.11 14.71
N LEU A 105 -4.91 2.47 15.59
CA LEU A 105 -4.25 3.77 15.57
C LEU A 105 -3.34 3.96 14.33
N ASP A 106 -2.66 2.90 13.92
CA ASP A 106 -1.73 2.94 12.79
C ASP A 106 -2.45 3.21 11.46
N ALA A 107 -3.55 2.48 11.20
CA ALA A 107 -4.38 2.70 10.03
C ALA A 107 -4.99 4.11 9.99
N TYR A 108 -5.34 4.67 11.15
CA TYR A 108 -5.79 6.06 11.26
C TYR A 108 -4.70 7.04 10.81
N PHE A 109 -3.47 6.90 11.32
CA PHE A 109 -2.36 7.77 10.92
C PHE A 109 -1.96 7.60 9.46
N PHE A 110 -2.06 6.38 8.90
CA PHE A 110 -1.83 6.16 7.48
C PHE A 110 -2.86 6.91 6.62
N LEU A 111 -4.15 6.82 6.97
CA LEU A 111 -5.20 7.54 6.24
C LEU A 111 -5.00 9.06 6.36
N ARG A 112 -4.67 9.53 7.55
CA ARG A 112 -4.44 10.96 7.80
C ARG A 112 -3.20 11.46 7.07
N TYR A 113 -2.12 10.68 7.01
CA TYR A 113 -0.94 10.98 6.18
C TYR A 113 -1.31 11.22 4.71
N LEU A 114 -2.14 10.35 4.11
CA LEU A 114 -2.62 10.55 2.74
C LEU A 114 -3.45 11.83 2.59
N GLN A 115 -4.32 12.13 3.55
CA GLN A 115 -5.10 13.38 3.56
C GLN A 115 -4.20 14.61 3.70
N THR A 116 -3.17 14.57 4.53
CA THR A 116 -2.20 15.65 4.71
C THR A 116 -1.39 15.87 3.43
N LEU A 117 -0.96 14.82 2.73
CA LEU A 117 -0.32 14.96 1.42
C LEU A 117 -1.24 15.68 0.44
N LEU A 118 -2.52 15.29 0.37
CA LEU A 118 -3.50 15.97 -0.48
C LEU A 118 -3.67 17.44 -0.06
N ALA A 119 -3.77 17.73 1.23
CA ALA A 119 -3.90 19.08 1.77
C ALA A 119 -2.65 19.96 1.52
N ILE A 120 -1.47 19.36 1.37
CA ILE A 120 -0.24 20.06 0.98
C ILE A 120 -0.25 20.33 -0.53
N PHE A 121 -0.40 19.28 -1.34
CA PHE A 121 -0.22 19.40 -2.80
C PHE A 121 -1.38 20.10 -3.51
N PHE A 122 -2.61 19.95 -3.04
CA PHE A 122 -3.78 20.54 -3.68
C PHE A 122 -3.73 22.08 -3.75
N PRO A 123 -3.57 22.83 -2.64
CA PRO A 123 -3.48 24.29 -2.70
C PRO A 123 -2.23 24.76 -3.44
N ILE A 124 -1.10 24.06 -3.29
CA ILE A 124 0.11 24.36 -4.05
C ILE A 124 -0.17 24.22 -5.55
N ALA A 125 -0.81 23.14 -6.00
CA ALA A 125 -1.15 22.95 -7.41
C ALA A 125 -2.11 24.05 -7.92
N VAL A 126 -3.12 24.40 -7.13
CA VAL A 126 -4.11 25.45 -7.47
C VAL A 126 -3.45 26.83 -7.61
N VAL A 127 -2.36 27.11 -6.91
CA VAL A 127 -1.64 28.40 -7.03
C VAL A 127 -0.51 28.33 -8.06
N VAL A 128 0.32 27.29 -8.02
CA VAL A 128 1.50 27.13 -8.87
C VAL A 128 1.12 26.99 -10.34
N ILE A 129 0.13 26.16 -10.67
CA ILE A 129 -0.24 25.90 -12.06
C ILE A 129 -0.69 27.18 -12.77
N PRO A 130 -1.70 27.94 -12.29
CA PRO A 130 -2.15 29.14 -13.00
C PRO A 130 -1.15 30.30 -12.98
N VAL A 131 -0.19 30.33 -12.04
CA VAL A 131 0.80 31.41 -11.97
C VAL A 131 2.05 31.08 -12.80
N LEU A 132 2.67 29.90 -12.59
CA LEU A 132 3.94 29.56 -13.25
C LEU A 132 3.76 29.12 -14.70
N VAL A 133 2.70 28.39 -15.03
CA VAL A 133 2.51 27.89 -16.40
C VAL A 133 2.42 29.06 -17.40
N PRO A 134 1.57 30.08 -17.21
CA PRO A 134 1.54 31.23 -18.12
C PRO A 134 2.83 32.07 -18.08
N LEU A 135 3.44 32.24 -16.90
CA LEU A 135 4.66 33.03 -16.74
C LEU A 135 5.87 32.44 -17.50
N ASN A 136 5.98 31.11 -17.52
CA ASN A 136 7.03 30.40 -18.24
C ASN A 136 6.74 30.29 -19.74
N TYR A 137 5.47 30.15 -20.11
CA TYR A 137 5.06 30.00 -21.50
C TYR A 137 5.09 31.34 -22.27
N ILE A 138 4.53 32.41 -21.70
CA ILE A 138 4.37 33.71 -22.38
C ILE A 138 5.72 34.44 -22.41
N GLY A 139 6.38 34.51 -23.56
CA GLY A 139 7.67 35.19 -23.71
C GLY A 139 8.89 34.35 -23.31
N GLY A 140 8.72 33.03 -23.23
CA GLY A 140 9.81 32.07 -23.07
C GLY A 140 10.66 31.89 -24.33
N ARG A 141 11.73 31.10 -24.22
CA ARG A 141 12.68 30.78 -25.31
C ARG A 141 12.03 29.95 -26.41
N GLY A 142 11.16 29.03 -26.03
CA GLY A 142 10.37 28.17 -26.89
C GLY A 142 8.87 28.30 -26.61
N SER A 143 8.07 28.22 -27.69
CA SER A 143 6.61 28.28 -27.65
C SER A 143 5.95 27.04 -28.26
N GLN A 144 6.73 26.05 -28.70
CA GLN A 144 6.21 24.85 -29.34
C GLN A 144 6.00 23.75 -28.30
N LEU A 145 4.73 23.43 -28.01
CA LEU A 145 4.33 22.36 -27.09
C LEU A 145 4.35 20.96 -27.73
N ASN A 146 4.36 20.89 -29.06
CA ASN A 146 4.50 19.63 -29.79
C ASN A 146 5.97 19.47 -30.16
N SER A 147 6.63 18.47 -29.57
CA SER A 147 7.90 17.98 -30.09
C SER A 147 7.58 17.00 -31.20
N ASP A 148 7.55 17.46 -32.45
CA ASP A 148 7.51 16.56 -33.60
C ASP A 148 8.89 15.89 -33.66
N GLY A 149 8.96 14.62 -33.24
CA GLY A 149 10.19 13.82 -33.22
C GLY A 149 10.82 13.54 -34.60
N GLY A 150 10.59 14.39 -35.60
CA GLY A 150 11.05 14.26 -36.98
C GLY A 150 11.77 15.49 -37.53
N GLY A 151 12.06 16.50 -36.72
CA GLY A 151 12.85 17.66 -37.17
C GLY A 151 14.35 17.34 -37.20
N ASN A 152 14.85 16.74 -38.28
CA ASN A 152 16.29 16.69 -38.58
C ASN A 152 16.88 18.10 -38.40
N SER A 153 17.65 18.27 -37.33
CA SER A 153 18.24 19.54 -36.94
C SER A 153 19.46 19.82 -37.80
N THR A 154 19.27 20.20 -39.06
CA THR A 154 20.33 20.70 -39.96
C THR A 154 20.65 22.18 -39.76
N GLY A 155 20.34 22.74 -38.60
CA GLY A 155 20.68 24.13 -38.25
C GLY A 155 20.80 24.29 -36.75
N GLY A 156 22.01 24.10 -36.23
CA GLY A 156 22.34 24.22 -34.81
C GLY A 156 21.91 25.57 -34.23
N ARG A 157 20.87 25.55 -33.40
CA ARG A 157 20.65 26.54 -32.35
C ARG A 157 20.45 25.78 -31.03
N PRO A 158 21.39 25.84 -30.09
CA PRO A 158 21.37 25.05 -28.85
C PRO A 158 20.34 25.51 -27.80
N ASP A 159 19.37 26.36 -28.16
CA ASP A 159 18.47 27.04 -27.21
C ASP A 159 16.98 26.89 -27.58
N ARG A 160 16.60 25.77 -28.21
CA ARG A 160 15.19 25.45 -28.47
C ARG A 160 14.67 24.50 -27.39
N THR A 161 14.09 25.07 -26.34
CA THR A 161 13.19 24.35 -25.42
C THR A 161 11.92 23.96 -26.20
N THR A 162 11.62 22.67 -26.27
CA THR A 162 10.43 22.14 -26.97
C THR A 162 9.63 21.22 -26.05
N GLY A 163 8.35 21.01 -26.38
CA GLY A 163 7.50 20.11 -25.62
C GLY A 163 7.14 20.66 -24.24
N LEU A 164 7.05 19.78 -23.25
CA LEU A 164 6.72 20.12 -21.86
C LEU A 164 7.79 20.98 -21.17
N ASP A 165 9.03 20.99 -21.68
CA ASP A 165 10.11 21.82 -21.12
C ASP A 165 9.85 23.32 -21.32
N THR A 166 8.93 23.68 -22.22
CA THR A 166 8.44 25.06 -22.38
C THR A 166 7.66 25.56 -21.15
N LEU A 167 7.12 24.65 -20.34
CA LEU A 167 6.38 24.98 -19.11
C LEU A 167 7.30 25.07 -17.89
N ALA A 168 8.54 24.59 -18.01
CA ALA A 168 9.51 24.57 -16.93
C ALA A 168 10.27 25.90 -16.79
N TRP A 169 10.92 26.08 -15.64
CA TRP A 169 11.78 27.24 -15.33
C TRP A 169 12.91 27.51 -16.34
N GLY A 170 13.33 26.48 -17.10
CA GLY A 170 14.36 26.59 -18.13
C GLY A 170 13.92 27.41 -19.35
N ASN A 171 12.61 27.62 -19.55
CA ASN A 171 12.09 28.40 -20.68
C ASN A 171 12.22 29.93 -20.50
N VAL A 172 12.61 30.42 -19.32
CA VAL A 172 12.74 31.86 -19.08
C VAL A 172 13.94 32.43 -19.87
N ARG A 173 13.74 33.53 -20.60
CA ARG A 173 14.80 34.19 -21.40
C ARG A 173 15.81 34.92 -20.51
N PRO A 174 17.10 35.02 -20.91
CA PRO A 174 18.12 35.76 -20.15
C PRO A 174 17.84 37.27 -20.08
N THR A 175 17.06 37.79 -21.02
CA THR A 175 16.63 39.20 -21.04
C THR A 175 15.50 39.50 -20.05
N SER A 176 14.86 38.46 -19.49
CA SER A 176 13.72 38.58 -18.57
C SER A 176 14.00 37.93 -17.21
N THR A 177 15.21 38.10 -16.69
CA THR A 177 15.67 37.50 -15.42
C THR A 177 14.80 37.88 -14.22
N HIS A 178 14.12 39.02 -14.25
CA HIS A 178 13.18 39.43 -13.19
C HIS A 178 12.08 38.41 -12.92
N ARG A 179 11.72 37.55 -13.89
CA ARG A 179 10.70 36.51 -13.75
C ARG A 179 11.09 35.41 -12.76
N TYR A 180 12.39 35.18 -12.53
CA TYR A 180 12.85 34.22 -11.53
C TYR A 180 12.48 34.61 -10.10
N TRP A 181 12.21 35.89 -9.83
CA TRP A 181 11.70 36.32 -8.52
C TRP A 181 10.33 35.72 -8.21
N ALA A 182 9.47 35.51 -9.22
CA ALA A 182 8.19 34.86 -9.03
C ALA A 182 8.33 33.37 -8.66
N HIS A 183 9.33 32.69 -9.25
CA HIS A 183 9.67 31.30 -8.90
C HIS A 183 10.19 31.20 -7.47
N LEU A 184 11.10 32.10 -7.10
CA LEU A 184 11.67 32.15 -5.76
C LEU A 184 10.60 32.46 -4.71
N SER A 185 9.80 33.49 -4.92
CA SER A 185 8.76 33.90 -3.97
C SER A 185 7.74 32.79 -3.76
N LEU A 186 7.26 32.15 -4.84
CA LEU A 186 6.29 31.07 -4.71
C LEU A 186 6.90 29.81 -4.07
N SER A 187 8.18 29.52 -4.34
CA SER A 187 8.88 28.42 -3.69
C SER A 187 9.00 28.65 -2.17
N VAL A 188 9.34 29.87 -1.75
CA VAL A 188 9.40 30.23 -0.33
C VAL A 188 8.02 30.10 0.32
N VAL A 189 6.95 30.58 -0.33
CA VAL A 189 5.57 30.44 0.16
C VAL A 189 5.16 28.96 0.25
N ALA A 190 5.48 28.15 -0.76
CA ALA A 190 5.18 26.72 -0.77
C ALA A 190 5.91 25.98 0.37
N VAL A 191 7.19 26.29 0.61
CA VAL A 191 7.96 25.72 1.73
C VAL A 191 7.35 26.14 3.07
N ALA A 192 7.03 27.43 3.24
CA ALA A 192 6.39 27.92 4.46
C ALA A 192 5.02 27.23 4.71
N TRP A 193 4.22 27.02 3.67
CA TRP A 193 2.96 26.29 3.73
C TRP A 193 3.15 24.83 4.15
N VAL A 194 4.10 24.13 3.54
CA VAL A 194 4.44 22.74 3.90
C VAL A 194 4.85 22.66 5.37
N CYS A 195 5.74 23.56 5.82
CA CYS A 195 6.19 23.61 7.21
C CYS A 195 5.02 23.89 8.18
N PHE A 196 4.11 24.80 7.82
CA PHE A 196 2.92 25.12 8.62
C PHE A 196 2.01 23.90 8.79
N ILE A 197 1.65 23.23 7.69
CA ILE A 197 0.80 22.03 7.73
C ILE A 197 1.49 20.91 8.50
N PHE A 198 2.79 20.69 8.26
CA PHE A 198 3.57 19.65 8.94
C PHE A 198 3.62 19.88 10.45
N PHE A 199 3.84 21.12 10.90
CA PHE A 199 3.85 21.47 12.31
C PHE A 199 2.49 21.24 12.97
N HIS A 200 1.40 21.67 12.32
CA HIS A 200 0.05 21.47 12.84
C HIS A 200 -0.32 19.98 12.92
N GLU A 201 0.06 19.20 11.90
CA GLU A 201 -0.20 17.76 11.87
C GLU A 201 0.64 17.00 12.91
N LEU A 202 1.90 17.39 13.10
CA LEU A 202 2.75 16.81 14.14
C LEU A 202 2.19 17.08 15.54
N LYS A 203 1.72 18.31 15.81
CA LYS A 203 1.06 18.64 17.08
C LYS A 203 -0.16 17.74 17.30
N ARG A 204 -1.02 17.59 16.29
CA ARG A 204 -2.19 16.73 16.35
C ARG A 204 -1.83 15.26 16.56
N TYR A 205 -0.79 14.78 15.88
CA TYR A 205 -0.26 13.42 16.06
C TYR A 205 0.14 13.16 17.51
N VAL A 206 0.86 14.09 18.13
CA VAL A 206 1.28 13.97 19.54
C VAL A 206 0.06 13.89 20.46
N GLU A 207 -0.92 14.79 20.30
CA GLU A 207 -2.16 14.81 21.09
C GLU A 207 -2.93 13.50 20.99
N VAL A 208 -3.18 13.03 19.76
CA VAL A 208 -3.94 11.79 19.52
C VAL A 208 -3.20 10.57 20.05
N ARG A 209 -1.87 10.51 19.85
CA ARG A 209 -1.04 9.41 20.34
C ARG A 209 -1.02 9.35 21.86
N GLN A 210 -0.86 10.49 22.53
CA GLN A 210 -0.89 10.56 23.99
C GLN A 210 -2.26 10.14 24.54
N SER A 211 -3.34 10.66 23.97
CA SER A 211 -4.71 10.27 24.33
C SER A 211 -4.94 8.76 24.16
N TYR A 212 -4.46 8.18 23.06
CA TYR A 212 -4.58 6.74 22.81
C TYR A 212 -3.78 5.90 23.82
N LEU A 213 -2.52 6.24 24.08
CA LEU A 213 -1.66 5.47 25.01
C LEU A 213 -2.13 5.58 26.46
N THR A 214 -2.76 6.70 26.82
CA THR A 214 -3.38 6.92 28.14
C THR A 214 -4.82 6.41 28.23
N SER A 215 -5.38 5.82 27.17
CA SER A 215 -6.72 5.23 27.23
C SER A 215 -6.78 3.99 28.13
N ALA A 216 -7.91 3.76 28.78
CA ALA A 216 -8.12 2.58 29.62
C ALA A 216 -7.99 1.27 28.82
N ASP A 217 -8.51 1.27 27.59
CA ASP A 217 -8.44 0.14 26.67
C ASP A 217 -7.00 -0.23 26.32
N HIS A 218 -6.13 0.75 26.08
CA HIS A 218 -4.72 0.49 25.80
C HIS A 218 -3.97 0.03 27.05
N ARG A 219 -4.16 0.69 28.20
CA ARG A 219 -3.54 0.27 29.48
C ARG A 219 -3.94 -1.14 29.89
N ALA A 220 -5.14 -1.58 29.54
CA ALA A 220 -5.60 -2.92 29.81
C ALA A 220 -4.92 -3.99 28.93
N LYS A 221 -4.26 -3.63 27.83
CA LYS A 221 -3.60 -4.61 26.95
C LYS A 221 -2.38 -5.24 27.63
N PRO A 222 -2.16 -6.56 27.48
CA PRO A 222 -0.94 -7.21 27.95
C PRO A 222 0.33 -6.56 27.40
N SER A 223 0.31 -6.13 26.13
CA SER A 223 1.44 -5.45 25.49
C SER A 223 1.82 -4.11 26.12
N ALA A 224 0.87 -3.41 26.76
CA ALA A 224 1.14 -2.15 27.46
C ALA A 224 1.72 -2.35 28.87
N ARG A 225 1.62 -3.57 29.42
CA ARG A 225 2.05 -3.94 30.78
C ARG A 225 3.20 -4.95 30.82
N THR A 226 3.69 -5.37 29.67
CA THR A 226 4.77 -6.35 29.54
C THR A 226 6.02 -5.64 29.07
N ILE A 227 7.13 -5.83 29.79
CA ILE A 227 8.44 -5.36 29.38
C ILE A 227 9.27 -6.53 28.85
N LEU A 228 10.07 -6.26 27.83
CA LEU A 228 11.08 -7.20 27.35
C LEU A 228 12.43 -6.82 27.96
N VAL A 229 13.01 -7.74 28.72
CA VAL A 229 14.33 -7.56 29.34
C VAL A 229 15.32 -8.45 28.60
N ASN A 230 16.33 -7.84 27.99
CA ASN A 230 17.36 -8.53 27.22
C ASN A 230 18.67 -8.61 28.03
N SER A 231 19.57 -9.51 27.59
CA SER A 231 20.94 -9.61 28.10
C SER A 231 21.06 -9.90 29.60
N ILE A 232 20.22 -10.79 30.11
CA ILE A 232 20.27 -11.24 31.52
C ILE A 232 21.33 -12.33 31.67
N PRO A 233 22.26 -12.22 32.65
CA PRO A 233 23.22 -13.29 32.94
C PRO A 233 22.53 -14.62 33.23
N ALA A 234 23.07 -15.73 32.73
CA ALA A 234 22.47 -17.05 32.89
C ALA A 234 22.21 -17.43 34.36
N SER A 235 23.05 -16.96 35.29
CA SER A 235 22.90 -17.17 36.73
C SER A 235 21.64 -16.51 37.32
N LEU A 236 21.13 -15.46 36.69
CA LEU A 236 19.94 -14.69 37.11
C LEU A 236 18.71 -15.00 36.26
N CYS A 237 18.84 -15.79 35.20
CA CYS A 237 17.77 -16.15 34.25
C CYS A 237 16.84 -17.27 34.79
N SER A 238 16.45 -17.17 36.07
CA SER A 238 15.42 -18.02 36.67
C SER A 238 14.18 -17.20 36.99
N ARG A 239 13.01 -17.85 36.96
CA ARG A 239 11.73 -17.19 37.23
C ARG A 239 11.71 -16.54 38.63
N GLU A 240 12.24 -17.23 39.62
CA GLU A 240 12.30 -16.81 41.02
C GLU A 240 13.23 -15.60 41.18
N LYS A 241 14.47 -15.73 40.72
CA LYS A 241 15.48 -14.66 40.78
C LYS A 241 15.05 -13.40 40.03
N LEU A 242 14.39 -13.54 38.87
CA LEU A 242 13.83 -12.40 38.14
C LEU A 242 12.69 -11.76 38.93
N ARG A 243 11.82 -12.55 39.55
CA ARG A 243 10.74 -11.99 40.37
C ARG A 243 11.29 -11.23 41.57
N ASP A 244 12.35 -11.73 42.19
CA ASP A 244 13.02 -11.07 43.33
C ASP A 244 13.74 -9.79 42.88
N LEU A 245 14.45 -9.82 41.75
CA LEU A 245 15.12 -8.66 41.17
C LEU A 245 14.13 -7.52 40.86
N PHE A 246 12.97 -7.85 40.30
CA PHE A 246 11.96 -6.88 39.90
C PHE A 246 10.91 -6.59 40.99
N PHE A 247 11.07 -7.12 42.21
CA PHE A 247 10.16 -6.85 43.33
C PHE A 247 10.18 -5.38 43.77
N LEU A 248 11.29 -4.67 43.54
CA LEU A 248 11.47 -3.27 43.91
C LEU A 248 10.56 -2.30 43.14
N PHE A 249 9.95 -2.73 42.03
CA PHE A 249 9.07 -1.87 41.24
C PHE A 249 7.68 -1.73 41.91
N PRO A 250 7.14 -0.50 42.01
CA PRO A 250 5.82 -0.27 42.58
C PRO A 250 4.76 -1.02 41.78
N GLY A 251 3.94 -1.83 42.48
CA GLY A 251 2.94 -2.70 41.88
C GLY A 251 3.39 -4.15 41.64
N GLY A 252 4.69 -4.43 41.77
CA GLY A 252 5.25 -5.78 41.68
C GLY A 252 5.14 -6.42 40.29
N VAL A 253 5.74 -7.61 40.16
CA VAL A 253 5.67 -8.40 38.92
C VAL A 253 4.54 -9.41 38.99
N LYS A 254 3.60 -9.31 38.05
CA LYS A 254 2.49 -10.26 37.96
C LYS A 254 2.96 -11.64 37.48
N ASN A 255 3.66 -11.68 36.34
CA ASN A 255 4.13 -12.91 35.71
C ASN A 255 5.52 -12.70 35.10
N VAL A 256 6.34 -13.75 35.12
CA VAL A 256 7.64 -13.80 34.44
C VAL A 256 7.66 -14.95 33.45
N TRP A 257 7.95 -14.62 32.19
CA TRP A 257 8.13 -15.59 31.11
C TRP A 257 9.59 -15.56 30.67
N VAL A 258 10.29 -16.68 30.88
CA VAL A 258 11.66 -16.85 30.41
C VAL A 258 11.59 -17.37 28.98
N ASN A 259 12.13 -16.60 28.03
CA ASN A 259 12.24 -17.05 26.64
C ASN A 259 13.28 -18.18 26.56
N ARG A 260 12.92 -19.28 25.91
CA ARG A 260 13.78 -20.46 25.71
C ARG A 260 13.89 -20.73 24.22
N ASP A 261 14.99 -21.34 23.80
CA ASP A 261 15.08 -21.84 22.43
C ASP A 261 14.10 -23.00 22.25
N LEU A 262 13.01 -22.72 21.54
CA LEU A 262 11.95 -23.66 21.19
C LEU A 262 11.98 -23.96 19.69
N SER A 263 13.08 -23.69 18.99
CA SER A 263 13.16 -23.85 17.53
C SER A 263 12.87 -25.29 17.09
N SER A 264 13.40 -26.29 17.81
CA SER A 264 13.11 -27.71 17.53
C SER A 264 11.65 -28.09 17.76
N LEU A 265 10.97 -27.44 18.71
CA LEU A 265 9.55 -27.65 18.94
C LEU A 265 8.71 -26.98 17.84
N ALA A 266 9.08 -25.76 17.44
CA ALA A 266 8.44 -25.05 16.34
C ALA A 266 8.51 -25.86 15.04
N GLU A 267 9.67 -26.43 14.70
CA GLU A 267 9.83 -27.30 13.53
C GLU A 267 8.90 -28.53 13.58
N LYS A 268 8.74 -29.16 14.75
CA LYS A 268 7.81 -30.28 14.94
C LYS A 268 6.35 -29.85 14.77
N ILE A 269 6.00 -28.65 15.25
CA ILE A 269 4.65 -28.08 15.07
C ILE A 269 4.38 -27.80 13.59
N ASP A 270 5.33 -27.19 12.89
CA ASP A 270 5.20 -26.91 11.46
C ASP A 270 5.06 -28.20 10.65
N ARG A 271 5.84 -29.23 10.99
CA ARG A 271 5.70 -30.56 10.38
C ARG A 271 4.33 -31.18 10.66
N ARG A 272 3.84 -31.08 11.90
CA ARG A 272 2.49 -31.55 12.26
C ARG A 272 1.42 -30.82 11.44
N ASP A 273 1.50 -29.51 11.34
CA ASP A 273 0.51 -28.69 10.63
C ASP A 273 0.57 -28.95 9.12
N ALA A 274 1.75 -29.23 8.56
CA ALA A 274 1.90 -29.65 7.17
C ALA A 274 1.26 -31.02 6.91
N ILE A 275 1.45 -31.99 7.81
CA ILE A 275 0.79 -33.31 7.71
C ILE A 275 -0.72 -33.17 7.87
N HIS A 276 -1.18 -32.35 8.83
CA HIS A 276 -2.60 -32.09 9.04
C HIS A 276 -3.26 -31.50 7.79
N ARG A 277 -2.64 -30.51 7.15
CA ARG A 277 -3.15 -29.95 5.88
C ARG A 277 -3.22 -30.99 4.76
N LYS A 278 -2.25 -31.92 4.69
CA LYS A 278 -2.28 -33.02 3.71
C LYS A 278 -3.43 -33.98 4.00
N LEU A 279 -3.67 -34.31 5.28
CA LEU A 279 -4.79 -35.15 5.69
C LEU A 279 -6.12 -34.49 5.35
N GLU A 280 -6.32 -33.22 5.72
CA GLU A 280 -7.54 -32.45 5.38
C GLU A 280 -7.78 -32.40 3.87
N GLN A 281 -6.72 -32.23 3.06
CA GLN A 281 -6.83 -32.27 1.60
C GLN A 281 -7.26 -33.64 1.10
N ALA A 282 -6.65 -34.72 1.60
CA ALA A 282 -6.98 -36.09 1.21
C ALA A 282 -8.44 -36.44 1.59
N GLU A 283 -8.86 -36.11 2.80
CA GLU A 283 -10.25 -36.30 3.26
C GLU A 283 -11.24 -35.47 2.42
N THR A 284 -10.92 -34.21 2.16
CA THR A 284 -11.76 -33.34 1.31
C THR A 284 -11.88 -33.89 -0.12
N LEU A 285 -10.80 -34.44 -0.67
CA LEU A 285 -10.81 -35.09 -1.99
C LEU A 285 -11.66 -36.36 -1.97
N LEU A 286 -11.54 -37.19 -0.93
CA LEU A 286 -12.35 -38.39 -0.75
C LEU A 286 -13.85 -38.03 -0.67
N ILE A 287 -14.21 -37.05 0.16
CA ILE A 287 -15.60 -36.57 0.29
C ILE A 287 -16.13 -36.02 -1.04
N LYS A 288 -15.31 -35.28 -1.80
CA LYS A 288 -15.70 -34.81 -3.13
C LYS A 288 -15.89 -35.97 -4.11
N ALA A 289 -15.04 -36.99 -4.06
CA ALA A 289 -15.13 -38.15 -4.93
C ALA A 289 -16.38 -38.98 -4.63
N THR A 290 -16.66 -39.27 -3.35
CA THR A 290 -17.86 -39.99 -2.92
C THR A 290 -19.13 -39.20 -3.27
N GLN A 291 -19.14 -37.88 -3.04
CA GLN A 291 -20.29 -37.04 -3.41
C GLN A 291 -20.51 -36.99 -4.93
N ARG A 292 -19.44 -36.96 -5.74
CA ARG A 292 -19.55 -37.05 -7.21
C ARG A 292 -20.09 -38.41 -7.65
N ALA A 293 -19.61 -39.51 -7.06
CA ALA A 293 -20.09 -40.85 -7.35
C ALA A 293 -21.58 -41.01 -6.96
N TRP A 294 -21.96 -40.53 -5.78
CA TRP A 294 -23.37 -40.52 -5.33
C TRP A 294 -24.28 -39.71 -6.25
N ARG A 295 -23.84 -38.54 -6.73
CA ARG A 295 -24.60 -37.76 -7.72
C ARG A 295 -24.74 -38.45 -9.08
N LYS A 296 -23.71 -39.20 -9.51
CA LYS A 296 -23.73 -39.97 -10.77
C LYS A 296 -24.62 -41.21 -10.68
N ALA A 297 -24.67 -41.87 -9.53
CA ALA A 297 -25.50 -43.05 -9.31
C ALA A 297 -27.01 -42.74 -9.28
N GLY A 298 -27.43 -41.47 -9.31
CA GLY A 298 -28.83 -41.08 -9.15
C GLY A 298 -29.23 -41.03 -7.68
N LYS A 299 -30.07 -40.05 -7.30
CA LYS A 299 -30.59 -39.97 -5.93
C LYS A 299 -31.47 -41.21 -5.70
N PRO A 300 -31.26 -41.98 -4.62
CA PRO A 300 -32.19 -43.05 -4.32
C PRO A 300 -33.56 -42.43 -4.03
N VAL A 301 -34.58 -42.91 -4.74
CA VAL A 301 -35.96 -42.49 -4.51
C VAL A 301 -36.54 -43.47 -3.49
N LEU A 302 -37.08 -42.94 -2.39
CA LEU A 302 -37.80 -43.75 -1.42
C LEU A 302 -39.12 -44.17 -2.07
N ARG A 303 -39.30 -45.46 -2.34
CA ARG A 303 -40.59 -45.98 -2.78
C ARG A 303 -41.59 -45.96 -1.60
N PRO A 304 -42.91 -45.93 -1.86
CA PRO A 304 -43.94 -45.94 -0.82
C PRO A 304 -43.95 -47.19 0.08
N ASP A 305 -43.27 -48.26 -0.36
CA ASP A 305 -43.07 -49.52 0.36
C ASP A 305 -41.84 -49.49 1.32
N GLY A 306 -41.12 -48.36 1.38
CA GLY A 306 -39.98 -48.16 2.27
C GLY A 306 -38.63 -48.66 1.73
N VAL A 307 -38.57 -49.15 0.49
CA VAL A 307 -37.32 -49.63 -0.12
C VAL A 307 -36.62 -48.50 -0.88
N LEU A 308 -35.32 -48.33 -0.64
CA LEU A 308 -34.46 -47.37 -1.35
C LEU A 308 -34.03 -47.97 -2.69
N GLU A 309 -34.55 -47.43 -3.79
CA GLU A 309 -34.12 -47.82 -5.14
C GLU A 309 -33.24 -46.74 -5.75
N VAL A 310 -32.07 -47.14 -6.25
CA VAL A 310 -31.14 -46.25 -6.96
C VAL A 310 -31.70 -46.04 -8.37
N ALA A 311 -32.01 -44.79 -8.74
CA ALA A 311 -32.52 -44.46 -10.07
C ALA A 311 -31.44 -44.71 -11.14
N THR A 312 -31.40 -45.94 -11.66
CA THR A 312 -30.61 -46.28 -12.84
C THR A 312 -31.27 -45.63 -14.05
N SER A 313 -30.51 -44.80 -14.77
CA SER A 313 -30.91 -44.18 -16.04
C SER A 313 -31.33 -45.20 -17.08
#